data_AF-A0A7S0CMD0-F1
#
_entry.id   AF-A0A7S0CMD0-F1
#
_cell.length_a   1.000
_cell.length_b   1.000
_cell.length_c   1.000
_cell.angle_alpha   90.00
_cell.angle_beta   90.00
_cell.angle_gamma   90.00
#
_symmetry.space_group_name_H-M   'P 1'
#
loop_
_entity.id
_entity.type
_entity.pdbx_description
1 polymer ?
#
loop_
_entity_poly.entity_id
_entity_poly.type
_entity_poly.pdbx_seq_one_letter_code
_entity_poly.pdbx_strand_id
1 'polypeptide(L)'
;EKLALNESDFGAMDFGLREALRDGFAFQSLFRSKDSNDPHTDVHQSATPIFCGCVVVCPKTKRVIARANDERVEQMKTVAGLDIAITSNPLCSSVILAIQGVSRLERKAAIGFGMETTQFRNGQVIF
;
A
#
# COMPACT_ATOMS: atom_id res chain seq x y z
N GLU A 1 -0.37 25.69 -14.75
CA GLU A 1 0.31 24.66 -15.58
C GLU A 1 -0.51 23.39 -15.61
N LYS A 2 -0.60 22.72 -16.77
CA LYS A 2 -1.38 21.49 -16.96
C LYS A 2 -0.73 20.33 -16.20
N LEU A 3 -1.32 19.95 -15.07
CA LEU A 3 -1.11 18.68 -14.35
C LEU A 3 -1.86 17.51 -15.02
N ALA A 4 -2.13 17.61 -16.33
CA ALA A 4 -2.75 16.51 -17.05
C ALA A 4 -1.68 15.44 -17.27
N LEU A 5 -1.89 14.27 -16.65
CA LEU A 5 -1.07 13.08 -16.91
C LEU A 5 -1.09 12.80 -18.42
N ASN A 6 0.08 12.61 -19.00
CA ASN A 6 0.19 12.17 -20.39
C ASN A 6 0.04 10.64 -20.47
N GLU A 7 -0.13 10.08 -21.67
CA GLU A 7 -0.26 8.62 -21.84
C GLU A 7 0.93 7.84 -21.30
N SER A 8 2.15 8.40 -21.37
CA SER A 8 3.34 7.76 -20.80
C SER A 8 3.26 7.71 -19.27
N ASP A 9 2.70 8.74 -18.62
CA ASP A 9 2.49 8.75 -17.18
C ASP A 9 1.47 7.70 -16.78
N PHE A 10 0.36 7.57 -17.53
CA PHE A 10 -0.63 6.52 -17.31
C PHE A 10 -0.03 5.11 -17.49
N GLY A 11 0.78 4.90 -18.53
CA GLY A 11 1.49 3.64 -18.75
C GLY A 11 2.45 3.29 -17.61
N ALA A 12 3.19 4.27 -17.10
CA ALA A 12 4.09 4.07 -15.96
C ALA A 12 3.33 3.77 -14.65
N MET A 13 2.18 4.42 -14.44
CA MET A 13 1.31 4.16 -13.28
C MET A 13 0.69 2.76 -13.32
N ASP A 14 0.16 2.34 -14.47
CA ASP A 14 -0.39 0.98 -14.66
C ASP A 14 0.71 -0.08 -14.43
N PHE A 15 1.88 0.10 -15.05
CA PHE A 15 3.02 -0.79 -14.83
C PHE A 15 3.42 -0.86 -13.35
N GLY A 16 3.58 0.29 -12.68
CA GLY A 16 3.94 0.33 -11.26
C GLY A 16 2.91 -0.36 -10.37
N LEU A 17 1.62 -0.20 -10.66
CA LEU A 17 0.56 -0.87 -9.92
C LEU A 17 0.59 -2.39 -10.13
N ARG A 18 0.79 -2.85 -11.38
CA ARG A 18 0.90 -4.29 -11.68
C ARG A 18 2.08 -4.93 -10.97
N GLU A 19 3.23 -4.27 -10.96
CA GLU A 19 4.42 -4.77 -10.24
C GLU A 19 4.17 -4.81 -8.72
N ALA A 20 3.56 -3.76 -8.15
CA ALA A 20 3.20 -3.72 -6.73
C ALA A 20 2.22 -4.84 -6.35
N LEU A 21 1.25 -5.16 -7.22
CA LEU A 21 0.34 -6.28 -7.03
C LEU A 21 1.06 -7.62 -7.15
N ARG A 22 1.95 -7.78 -8.14
CA ARG A 22 2.76 -8.99 -8.32
C ARG A 22 3.60 -9.28 -7.08
N ASP A 23 4.25 -8.25 -6.53
CA ASP A 23 5.01 -8.35 -5.28
C ASP A 23 4.10 -8.73 -4.10
N GLY A 24 2.89 -8.16 -4.04
CA GLY A 24 1.88 -8.52 -3.04
C GLY A 24 1.45 -9.99 -3.11
N PHE A 25 1.22 -10.52 -4.32
CA PHE A 25 0.87 -11.93 -4.52
C PHE A 25 2.04 -12.87 -4.21
N ALA A 26 3.27 -12.52 -4.60
CA ALA A 26 4.46 -13.29 -4.27
C ALA A 26 4.71 -13.36 -2.76
N PHE A 27 4.46 -12.26 -2.05
CA PHE A 27 4.51 -12.25 -0.59
C PHE A 27 3.47 -13.18 0.05
N GLN A 28 2.25 -13.21 -0.49
CA GLN A 28 1.19 -14.08 0.01
C GLN A 28 1.49 -15.56 -0.21
N SER A 29 2.07 -15.94 -1.35
CA SER A 29 2.42 -17.34 -1.63
C SER A 29 3.52 -17.86 -0.69
N LEU A 30 4.52 -17.03 -0.37
CA LEU A 30 5.55 -17.32 0.64
C LEU A 30 4.94 -17.55 2.03
N PHE A 31 3.90 -16.78 2.39
CA PHE A 31 3.21 -16.94 3.67
C PHE A 31 2.44 -18.26 3.71
N ARG A 32 1.66 -18.57 2.66
CA ARG A 32 0.88 -19.82 2.56
C ARG A 32 1.75 -21.08 2.53
N SER A 33 2.93 -21.02 1.91
CA SER A 33 3.85 -22.18 1.86
C SER A 33 4.44 -22.56 3.22
N LYS A 34 4.46 -21.63 4.19
CA LYS A 34 4.92 -21.92 5.56
C LYS A 34 3.86 -22.59 6.44
N ASP A 35 2.59 -22.49 6.07
CA ASP A 35 1.48 -23.09 6.82
C ASP A 35 1.22 -24.56 6.42
N SER A 36 1.88 -25.08 5.38
CA SER A 36 1.71 -26.46 4.91
C SER A 36 2.83 -27.39 5.41
N ASN A 37 2.53 -28.10 6.51
CA ASN A 37 3.01 -29.42 6.94
C ASN A 37 4.49 -29.64 7.29
N ASP A 38 4.84 -29.45 8.56
CA ASP A 38 5.79 -30.36 9.25
C ASP A 38 5.34 -30.58 10.72
N PRO A 39 4.85 -31.78 11.11
CA PRO A 39 4.24 -32.02 12.42
C PRO A 39 5.24 -32.22 13.57
N HIS A 40 6.54 -31.95 13.40
CA HIS A 40 7.55 -32.24 14.43
C HIS A 40 8.35 -31.05 14.98
N THR A 41 8.05 -29.82 14.62
CA THR A 41 8.70 -28.65 15.24
C THR A 41 7.82 -28.02 16.30
N ASP A 42 8.01 -28.51 17.52
CA ASP A 42 7.61 -27.87 18.77
C ASP A 42 8.40 -26.56 18.91
N VAL A 43 7.90 -25.50 18.27
CA VAL A 43 8.45 -24.16 18.44
C VAL A 43 7.29 -23.20 18.61
N HIS A 44 7.20 -22.64 19.81
CA HIS A 44 6.63 -21.32 20.09
C HIS A 44 7.37 -20.22 19.30
N GLN A 45 7.51 -20.38 17.98
CA GLN A 45 7.95 -19.33 17.09
C GLN A 45 6.70 -18.57 16.71
N SER A 46 6.42 -17.55 17.52
CA SER A 46 5.64 -16.38 17.14
C SER A 46 5.83 -16.18 15.64
N ALA A 47 4.78 -16.47 14.86
CA ALA A 47 4.68 -16.14 13.46
C ALA A 47 4.62 -14.61 13.39
N THR A 48 5.74 -13.97 13.69
CA THR A 48 5.94 -12.56 13.43
C THR A 48 5.76 -12.45 11.93
N PRO A 49 4.70 -11.76 11.46
CA PRO A 49 4.58 -11.52 10.04
C PRO A 49 5.90 -10.88 9.62
N ILE A 50 6.55 -11.40 8.60
CA ILE A 50 7.72 -10.73 8.01
C ILE A 50 7.18 -9.43 7.42
N PHE A 51 7.03 -8.42 8.25
CA PHE A 51 6.57 -7.10 7.86
C PHE A 51 7.72 -6.48 7.09
N CYS A 52 7.80 -6.74 5.79
CA CYS A 52 8.65 -5.98 4.92
C CYS A 52 8.19 -4.53 4.99
N GLY A 53 9.03 -3.60 5.46
CA GLY A 53 8.67 -2.19 5.50
C GLY A 53 8.73 -1.58 4.11
N CYS A 54 7.77 -0.74 3.73
CA CYS A 54 7.85 0.08 2.53
C CYS A 54 7.64 1.55 2.88
N VAL A 55 8.40 2.42 2.23
CA VAL A 55 8.29 3.87 2.35
C VAL A 55 8.26 4.50 0.97
N VAL A 56 7.41 5.50 0.78
CA VAL A 56 7.41 6.35 -0.42
C VAL A 56 8.23 7.59 -0.09
N VAL A 57 9.23 7.89 -0.92
CA VAL A 57 10.10 9.05 -0.76
C VAL A 57 9.93 9.98 -1.95
N CYS A 58 9.78 11.28 -1.69
CA CYS A 58 9.77 12.27 -2.76
C CYS A 58 11.21 12.44 -3.30
N PRO A 59 11.46 12.20 -4.60
CA PRO A 59 12.82 12.25 -5.14
C PRO A 59 13.41 13.65 -5.14
N LYS A 60 12.58 14.70 -5.16
CA LYS A 60 13.00 16.11 -5.16
C LYS A 60 13.42 16.58 -3.76
N THR A 61 12.59 16.32 -2.75
CA THR A 61 12.82 16.80 -1.38
C THR A 61 13.59 15.80 -0.52
N LYS A 62 13.77 14.55 -0.98
CA LYS A 62 14.32 13.42 -0.23
C LYS A 62 13.58 13.10 1.07
N ARG A 63 12.35 13.60 1.22
CA ARG A 63 11.52 13.37 2.40
C ARG A 63 10.64 12.13 2.22
N VAL A 64 10.47 11.38 3.30
CA VAL A 64 9.47 10.31 3.38
C VAL A 64 8.08 10.96 3.33
N ILE A 65 7.28 10.54 2.36
CA ILE A 65 5.89 10.99 2.17
C ILE A 65 4.93 10.06 2.91
N ALA A 66 5.11 8.75 2.77
CA ALA A 66 4.24 7.76 3.41
C ALA A 66 5.02 6.51 3.81
N ARG A 67 4.52 5.81 4.84
CA ARG A 67 5.06 4.54 5.32
C ARG A 67 3.92 3.52 5.37
N ALA A 68 4.22 2.30 4.94
CA ALA A 68 3.26 1.19 5.00
C ALA A 68 2.72 0.93 6.42
N ASN A 69 3.56 1.12 7.43
CA ASN A 69 3.19 0.86 8.81
C ASN A 69 2.13 1.85 9.33
N ASP A 70 2.29 3.12 8.99
CA ASP A 70 1.34 4.17 9.39
C ASP A 70 -0.04 3.91 8.76
N GLU A 71 -0.04 3.49 7.49
CA GLU A 71 -1.27 3.09 6.79
C GLU A 71 -1.94 1.89 7.47
N ARG A 72 -1.16 0.87 7.85
CA ARG A 72 -1.66 -0.35 8.52
C ARG A 72 -2.30 -0.03 9.87
N VAL A 73 -1.63 0.79 10.69
CA VAL A 73 -2.18 1.25 11.99
C VAL A 73 -3.52 1.96 11.80
N GLU A 74 -3.63 2.80 10.77
CA GLU A 74 -4.89 3.48 10.49
C GLU A 74 -6.00 2.56 9.95
N GLN A 75 -5.66 1.53 9.16
CA GLN A 75 -6.63 0.52 8.72
C GLN A 75 -7.15 -0.32 9.90
N MET A 76 -6.27 -0.69 10.84
CA MET A 76 -6.63 -1.42 12.06
C MET A 76 -7.61 -0.65 12.95
N LYS A 77 -7.53 0.69 12.97
CA LYS A 77 -8.53 1.53 13.69
C LYS A 77 -9.92 1.43 13.09
N THR A 78 -10.03 1.15 11.79
CA THR A 78 -11.29 1.14 11.04
C THR A 78 -11.92 -0.27 11.03
N VAL A 79 -11.08 -1.31 11.01
CA VAL A 79 -11.51 -2.71 10.95
C VAL A 79 -11.23 -3.38 12.30
N ALA A 80 -12.17 -3.25 13.24
CA ALA A 80 -12.07 -3.95 14.52
C ALA A 80 -12.17 -5.47 14.31
N GLY A 81 -11.09 -6.20 14.58
CA GLY A 81 -11.13 -7.66 14.80
C GLY A 81 -10.91 -8.57 13.58
N LEU A 82 -10.22 -8.13 12.52
CA LEU A 82 -10.01 -8.96 11.31
C LEU A 82 -8.53 -9.07 10.88
N ASP A 83 -7.63 -9.35 11.82
CA ASP A 83 -6.18 -9.50 11.58
C ASP A 83 -5.85 -10.52 10.47
N ILE A 84 -6.64 -11.59 10.34
CA ILE A 84 -6.41 -12.67 9.37
C ILE A 84 -6.79 -12.26 7.93
N ALA A 85 -7.80 -11.40 7.77
CA ALA A 85 -8.19 -10.91 6.44
C ALA A 85 -7.19 -9.88 5.90
N ILE A 86 -6.55 -9.11 6.79
CA ILE A 86 -5.55 -8.11 6.41
C ILE A 86 -4.27 -8.79 5.94
N THR A 87 -3.81 -9.85 6.61
CA THR A 87 -2.59 -10.56 6.22
C THR A 87 -2.75 -11.40 4.95
N SER A 88 -3.98 -11.80 4.62
CA SER A 88 -4.30 -12.56 3.41
C SER A 88 -4.82 -11.71 2.25
N ASN A 89 -4.94 -10.39 2.41
CA ASN A 89 -5.33 -9.50 1.33
C ASN A 89 -4.10 -8.99 0.58
N PRO A 90 -3.93 -9.27 -0.74
CA PRO A 90 -2.80 -8.75 -1.51
C PRO A 90 -2.77 -7.21 -1.58
N LEU A 91 -3.91 -6.55 -1.37
CA LEU A 91 -4.01 -5.08 -1.25
C LEU A 91 -3.48 -4.53 0.08
N CYS A 92 -3.11 -5.41 1.02
CA CYS A 92 -2.48 -5.06 2.29
C CYS A 92 -0.97 -5.36 2.29
N SER A 93 -0.38 -5.63 1.12
CA SER A 93 1.07 -5.66 0.95
C SER A 93 1.68 -4.30 1.27
N SER A 94 2.93 -4.29 1.74
CA SER A 94 3.53 -3.05 2.24
C SER A 94 3.69 -1.97 1.17
N VAL A 95 3.94 -2.33 -0.08
CA VAL A 95 4.01 -1.37 -1.19
C VAL A 95 2.66 -0.71 -1.41
N ILE A 96 1.59 -1.50 -1.50
CA ILE A 96 0.23 -0.97 -1.69
C ILE A 96 -0.19 -0.11 -0.50
N LEU A 97 0.12 -0.52 0.74
CA LEU A 97 -0.15 0.28 1.93
C LEU A 97 0.60 1.61 1.90
N ALA A 98 1.87 1.63 1.49
CA ALA A 98 2.62 2.87 1.39
C ALA A 98 2.01 3.81 0.34
N ILE A 99 1.56 3.30 -0.81
CA ILE A 99 0.87 4.06 -1.85
C ILE A 99 -0.48 4.60 -1.34
N GLN A 100 -1.29 3.75 -0.70
CA GLN A 100 -2.57 4.15 -0.10
C GLN A 100 -2.37 5.27 0.94
N GLY A 101 -1.26 5.21 1.70
CA GLY A 101 -0.85 6.26 2.63
C GLY A 101 -0.64 7.62 1.95
N VAL A 102 0.00 7.64 0.78
CA VAL A 102 0.13 8.87 -0.02
C VAL A 102 -1.24 9.42 -0.39
N SER A 103 -2.11 8.60 -0.99
CA SER A 103 -3.45 9.04 -1.42
C SER A 103 -4.30 9.51 -0.24
N ARG A 104 -4.17 8.89 0.93
CA ARG A 104 -4.84 9.34 2.16
C ARG A 104 -4.34 10.71 2.60
N LEU A 105 -3.03 10.96 2.60
CA LEU A 105 -2.46 12.25 2.98
C LEU A 105 -2.88 13.35 2.00
N GLU A 106 -2.88 13.06 0.71
CA GLU A 106 -3.35 13.99 -0.34
C GLU A 106 -4.84 14.32 -0.16
N ARG A 107 -5.68 13.30 0.07
CA ARG A 107 -7.10 13.54 0.38
C ARG A 107 -7.30 14.36 1.64
N LYS A 108 -6.52 14.11 2.71
CA LYS A 108 -6.57 14.92 3.94
C LYS A 108 -6.19 16.38 3.68
N ALA A 109 -5.17 16.63 2.86
CA ALA A 109 -4.77 17.97 2.46
C ALA A 109 -5.81 18.67 1.57
N ALA A 110 -6.57 17.90 0.81
CA ALA A 110 -7.66 18.38 -0.04
C ALA A 110 -9.01 18.54 0.69
N ILE A 111 -9.11 18.21 1.99
CA ILE A 111 -10.34 18.42 2.77
C ILE A 111 -10.69 19.91 2.78
N GLY A 112 -11.94 20.24 2.48
CA GLY A 112 -12.43 21.62 2.40
C GLY A 112 -12.18 22.30 1.06
N PHE A 113 -11.50 21.63 0.13
CA PHE A 113 -11.38 22.06 -1.26
C PHE A 113 -12.42 21.33 -2.12
N GLY A 114 -13.07 22.02 -3.06
CA GLY A 114 -14.02 21.40 -3.98
C GLY A 114 -13.34 20.36 -4.89
N MET A 115 -14.09 19.39 -5.42
CA MET A 115 -13.53 18.35 -6.32
C MET A 115 -12.92 18.92 -7.61
N GLU A 116 -13.30 20.15 -7.97
CA GLU A 116 -12.75 20.89 -9.11
C GLU A 116 -11.35 21.46 -8.88
N THR A 117 -10.86 21.43 -7.63
CA THR A 117 -9.61 22.07 -7.26
C THR A 117 -8.38 21.26 -7.65
N THR A 118 -7.28 21.97 -7.92
CA THR A 118 -5.99 21.37 -8.27
C THR A 118 -5.43 20.43 -7.20
N GLN A 119 -5.86 20.59 -5.96
CA GLN A 119 -5.46 19.79 -4.80
C GLN A 119 -6.06 18.38 -4.83
N PHE A 120 -7.20 18.18 -5.49
CA PHE A 120 -7.91 16.90 -5.56
C PHE A 120 -7.57 16.10 -6.83
N ARG A 121 -7.20 16.78 -7.93
CA ARG A 121 -6.93 16.16 -9.23
C ARG A 121 -5.60 15.41 -9.34
N ASN A 122 -4.72 15.52 -8.34
CA ASN A 122 -3.47 14.77 -8.34
C ASN A 122 -3.73 13.32 -7.91
N GLY A 123 -3.30 12.37 -8.74
CA GLY A 123 -3.31 10.93 -8.39
C GLY A 123 -4.61 10.17 -8.70
N GLN A 124 -5.62 10.78 -9.33
CA GLN A 124 -6.81 10.08 -9.82
C GLN A 124 -6.64 9.67 -11.28
N VAL A 125 -6.65 8.37 -11.54
CA VAL A 125 -6.94 7.86 -12.89
C VAL A 125 -8.45 7.96 -13.06
N ILE A 126 -8.90 8.98 -13.80
CA ILE A 126 -10.29 9.09 -14.24
C ILE A 126 -10.35 8.36 -15.57
N PHE A 127 -10.99 7.20 -15.60
CA PHE A 127 -11.33 6.48 -16.83
C PHE A 127 -12.44 7.20 -17.60
#